data_AF-A0A0U5FSN6-F1
#
_entry.id   AF-A0A0U5FSN6-F1
#
_cell.length_a   1.000
_cell.length_b   1.000
_cell.length_c   1.000
_cell.angle_alpha   90.00
_cell.angle_beta   90.00
_cell.angle_gamma   90.00
#
_symmetry.space_group_name_H-M   'P 1'
#
loop_
_entity.id
_entity.type
_entity.pdbx_description
1 polymer ?
#
loop_
_entity_poly.entity_id
_entity_poly.type
_entity_poly.pdbx_seq_one_letter_code
_entity_poly.pdbx_strand_id
1 'polypeptide(L)'
;MCLEMGLHRRDALAKSFPDEAQWPEVVKIFWSIYSLDRRWSFGTGLPFVIQDEDIDPNLPEPDPSLPYLKCMISYNRISSKVWYSGLGSDGTTDIRRDEIGYLDYQVLQWYKQVPDTLKFYPSESPRQNETASRGLRRLRVLLYLRMNQLRILIYRPVLHSATSIAEDKGHAQTVVDVAKDTVRVLTRLNQTSDIYRTQQITFNYFLVAALAVLFLAVCHAPNEFNRQVRDEFYLALDLVNGFSTKSYVSKRLWKTIKGLRRIGERLGVLTRPFGTDANDPHSTAAVAMAGLAGHPMEDLYGPLNGVGELGNSPLNGLQMSHELTNLFEAVGGFSNFMASTTGDGINGFVGHEGDIQNTGEGLSGVLGDEGEFARVIRDLF
;
A
#
# COMPACT_ATOMS: atom_id res chain seq x y z
N MET A 1 22.54 -6.42 19.40
CA MET A 1 23.07 -5.53 20.46
C MET A 1 22.09 -5.33 21.62
N CYS A 2 20.93 -4.68 21.45
CA CYS A 2 20.03 -4.39 22.60
C CYS A 2 19.48 -5.65 23.31
N LEU A 3 19.23 -6.74 22.57
CA LEU A 3 18.85 -8.03 23.17
C LEU A 3 20.03 -8.69 23.91
N GLU A 4 21.24 -8.67 23.34
CA GLU A 4 22.45 -9.23 23.98
C GLU A 4 22.82 -8.48 25.28
N MET A 5 22.59 -7.16 25.32
CA MET A 5 22.70 -6.32 26.52
C MET A 5 21.55 -6.54 27.52
N GLY A 6 20.56 -7.38 27.20
CA GLY A 6 19.44 -7.71 28.08
C GLY A 6 18.40 -6.60 28.26
N LEU A 7 18.41 -5.53 27.46
CA LEU A 7 17.58 -4.31 27.69
C LEU A 7 16.05 -4.53 27.61
N HIS A 8 15.63 -5.74 27.22
CA HIS A 8 14.25 -6.22 27.23
C HIS A 8 13.79 -6.78 28.60
N ARG A 9 14.69 -6.86 29.60
CA ARG A 9 14.41 -7.43 30.93
C ARG A 9 14.72 -6.46 32.06
N ARG A 10 13.90 -6.45 33.11
CA ARG A 10 14.06 -5.58 34.28
C ARG A 10 15.26 -5.97 35.13
N ASP A 11 15.58 -7.25 35.24
CA ASP A 11 16.73 -7.75 36.01
C ASP A 11 18.07 -7.28 35.41
N ALA A 12 18.20 -7.40 34.09
CA ALA A 12 19.36 -6.96 33.33
C ALA A 12 19.49 -5.44 33.31
N LEU A 13 18.38 -4.69 33.27
CA LEU A 13 18.36 -3.24 33.44
C LEU A 13 18.93 -2.85 34.81
N ALA A 14 18.37 -3.39 35.91
CA ALA A 14 18.83 -3.08 37.27
C ALA A 14 20.28 -3.51 37.55
N LYS A 15 20.72 -4.63 36.96
CA LYS A 15 22.10 -5.12 37.10
C LYS A 15 23.12 -4.29 36.30
N SER A 16 22.74 -3.82 35.11
CA SER A 16 23.65 -3.08 34.21
C SER A 16 23.65 -1.58 34.49
N PHE A 17 22.55 -1.05 35.04
CA PHE A 17 22.37 0.34 35.42
C PHE A 17 21.83 0.39 36.87
N PRO A 18 22.69 0.25 37.90
CA PRO A 18 22.25 0.28 39.31
C PRO A 18 21.72 1.64 39.78
N ASP A 19 21.98 2.70 39.01
CA ASP A 19 21.45 4.04 39.19
C ASP A 19 20.13 4.20 38.41
N GLU A 20 19.00 4.20 39.12
CA GLU A 20 17.67 4.32 38.53
C GLU A 20 17.45 5.65 37.77
N ALA A 21 18.25 6.69 38.03
CA ALA A 21 18.16 7.95 37.29
C ALA A 21 18.53 7.80 35.80
N GLN A 22 19.24 6.73 35.43
CA GLN A 22 19.63 6.42 34.06
C GLN A 22 18.56 5.61 33.30
N TRP A 23 17.65 4.93 34.02
CA TRP A 23 16.65 4.04 33.43
C TRP A 23 15.75 4.73 32.38
N PRO A 24 15.25 5.96 32.56
CA PRO A 24 14.34 6.59 31.59
C PRO A 24 14.92 6.70 30.18
N GLU A 25 16.21 6.97 30.03
CA GLU A 25 16.86 7.06 28.72
C GLU A 25 17.11 5.67 28.12
N VAL A 26 17.53 4.68 28.92
CA VAL A 26 17.73 3.29 28.46
C VAL A 26 16.40 2.66 28.01
N VAL A 27 15.34 2.86 28.80
CA VAL A 27 13.95 2.44 28.51
C VAL A 27 13.45 3.08 27.21
N LYS A 28 13.62 4.40 27.07
CA LYS A 28 13.29 5.16 25.85
C LYS A 28 14.06 4.63 24.62
N ILE A 29 15.34 4.29 24.76
CA ILE A 29 16.15 3.69 23.69
C ILE A 29 15.59 2.32 23.30
N PHE A 30 15.35 1.41 24.27
CA PHE A 30 14.79 0.09 23.99
C PHE A 30 13.45 0.17 23.26
N TRP A 31 12.49 0.93 23.80
CA TRP A 31 11.16 1.06 23.18
C TRP A 31 11.19 1.79 21.82
N SER A 32 12.19 2.64 21.58
CA SER A 32 12.42 3.24 20.26
C SER A 32 12.93 2.20 19.24
N ILE A 33 13.81 1.28 19.65
CA ILE A 33 14.29 0.18 18.80
C ILE A 33 13.16 -0.81 18.51
N TYR A 34 12.41 -1.24 19.53
CA TYR A 34 11.17 -2.04 19.41
C TYR A 34 10.17 -1.42 18.40
N SER A 35 10.05 -0.08 18.43
CA SER A 35 9.17 0.65 17.51
C SER A 35 9.72 0.82 16.09
N LEU A 36 11.04 0.68 15.91
CA LEU A 36 11.69 0.71 14.60
C LEU A 36 11.65 -0.69 13.95
N ASP A 37 11.91 -1.74 14.72
CA ASP A 37 11.82 -3.16 14.33
C ASP A 37 10.47 -3.46 13.66
N ARG A 38 9.36 -3.25 14.37
CA ARG A 38 8.01 -3.46 13.81
C ARG A 38 7.74 -2.62 12.57
N ARG A 39 8.15 -1.35 12.54
CA ARG A 39 8.00 -0.51 11.34
C ARG A 39 8.80 -1.06 10.15
N TRP A 40 9.97 -1.65 10.40
CA TRP A 40 10.81 -2.24 9.36
C TRP A 40 10.23 -3.55 8.83
N SER A 41 9.82 -4.46 9.72
CA SER A 41 9.13 -5.72 9.39
C SER A 41 7.85 -5.49 8.58
N PHE A 42 6.96 -4.59 9.04
CA PHE A 42 5.74 -4.21 8.31
C PHE A 42 6.00 -3.57 6.94
N GLY A 43 7.17 -2.95 6.74
CA GLY A 43 7.60 -2.52 5.42
C GLY A 43 8.13 -3.69 4.57
N THR A 44 9.05 -4.47 5.12
CA THR A 44 9.86 -5.45 4.36
C THR A 44 9.19 -6.81 4.15
N GLY A 45 8.11 -7.14 4.86
CA GLY A 45 7.52 -8.48 4.83
C GLY A 45 8.23 -9.48 5.77
N LEU A 46 9.30 -9.06 6.45
CA LEU A 46 10.09 -9.91 7.34
C LEU A 46 9.45 -10.04 8.73
N PRO A 47 9.68 -11.14 9.47
CA PRO A 47 9.29 -11.25 10.88
C PRO A 47 9.89 -10.15 11.77
N PHE A 48 9.36 -9.98 12.98
CA PHE A 48 9.93 -9.09 14.01
C PHE A 48 11.19 -9.71 14.62
N VAL A 49 12.24 -8.91 14.87
CA VAL A 49 13.45 -9.36 15.58
C VAL A 49 13.22 -9.39 17.09
N ILE A 50 12.35 -8.52 17.60
CA ILE A 50 11.97 -8.48 19.02
C ILE A 50 10.54 -8.99 19.15
N GLN A 51 10.34 -10.25 19.54
CA GLN A 51 9.01 -10.80 19.84
C GLN A 51 8.43 -10.11 21.09
N ASP A 52 7.09 -10.08 21.25
CA ASP A 52 6.49 -9.45 22.44
C ASP A 52 6.61 -10.35 23.68
N GLU A 53 6.70 -11.66 23.46
CA GLU A 53 6.84 -12.73 24.45
C GLU A 53 8.21 -12.75 25.14
N ASP A 54 9.25 -12.26 24.44
CA ASP A 54 10.62 -12.13 24.98
C ASP A 54 10.77 -10.94 25.94
N ILE A 55 9.81 -10.01 25.97
CA ILE A 55 9.90 -8.77 26.76
C ILE A 55 9.33 -9.03 28.16
N ASP A 56 10.12 -8.70 29.19
CA ASP A 56 9.67 -8.78 30.58
C ASP A 56 8.42 -7.90 30.81
N PRO A 57 7.28 -8.48 31.25
CA PRO A 57 6.06 -7.71 31.54
C PRO A 57 6.23 -6.60 32.59
N ASN A 58 7.31 -6.65 33.38
CA ASN A 58 7.67 -5.70 34.42
C ASN A 58 8.72 -4.66 33.96
N LEU A 59 9.15 -4.71 32.69
CA LEU A 59 10.02 -3.70 32.10
C LEU A 59 9.30 -2.33 32.11
N PRO A 60 9.93 -1.26 32.62
CA PRO A 60 9.27 0.05 32.67
C PRO A 60 8.85 0.52 31.26
N GLU A 61 7.66 1.10 31.16
CA GLU A 61 7.29 1.87 29.97
C GLU A 61 7.90 3.29 30.01
N PRO A 62 7.99 4.00 28.87
CA PRO A 62 8.50 5.37 28.84
C PRO A 62 7.66 6.33 29.69
N ASP A 63 8.34 7.37 30.16
CA ASP A 63 7.79 8.48 30.93
C ASP A 63 6.62 9.19 30.21
N PRO A 64 5.61 9.74 30.93
CA PRO A 64 4.49 10.48 30.33
C PRO A 64 4.88 11.69 29.46
N SER A 65 6.08 12.26 29.63
CA SER A 65 6.64 13.31 28.74
C SER A 65 6.96 12.82 27.32
N LEU A 66 6.92 11.51 27.07
CA LEU A 66 7.12 10.87 25.76
C LEU A 66 5.81 10.28 25.20
N PRO A 67 4.67 11.03 25.15
CA PRO A 67 3.36 10.44 24.90
C PRO A 67 3.24 9.80 23.52
N TYR A 68 3.97 10.31 22.52
CA TYR A 68 4.01 9.72 21.18
C TYR A 68 4.67 8.32 21.18
N LEU A 69 5.73 8.12 21.98
CA LEU A 69 6.38 6.81 22.09
C LEU A 69 5.45 5.81 22.80
N LYS A 70 4.76 6.23 23.87
CA LYS A 70 3.74 5.40 24.54
C LYS A 70 2.60 5.00 23.59
N CYS A 71 2.08 5.95 22.80
CA CYS A 71 1.08 5.66 21.77
C CYS A 71 1.61 4.65 20.73
N MET A 72 2.88 4.79 20.31
CA MET A 72 3.52 3.86 19.38
C MET A 72 3.72 2.46 19.96
N ILE A 73 4.09 2.30 21.23
CA ILE A 73 4.23 0.97 21.86
C ILE A 73 2.88 0.24 21.86
N SER A 74 1.81 0.92 22.27
CA SER A 74 0.47 0.32 22.29
C SER A 74 -0.02 -0.04 20.87
N TYR A 75 0.20 0.84 19.89
CA TYR A 75 -0.02 0.55 18.47
C TYR A 75 0.77 -0.69 18.00
N ASN A 76 2.04 -0.78 18.39
CA ASN A 76 2.95 -1.83 17.97
C ASN A 76 2.53 -3.20 18.52
N ARG A 77 2.12 -3.30 19.79
CA ARG A 77 1.54 -4.52 20.37
C ARG A 77 0.28 -4.98 19.63
N ILE A 78 -0.60 -4.04 19.22
CA ILE A 78 -1.78 -4.37 18.40
C ILE A 78 -1.35 -4.80 17.00
N SER A 79 -0.34 -4.17 16.40
CA SER A 79 0.19 -4.56 15.10
C SER A 79 0.77 -5.98 15.10
N SER A 80 1.44 -6.40 16.18
CA SER A 80 1.92 -7.78 16.34
C SER A 80 0.75 -8.79 16.25
N LYS A 81 -0.37 -8.49 16.94
CA LYS A 81 -1.59 -9.33 16.86
C LYS A 81 -2.15 -9.38 15.44
N VAL A 82 -2.29 -8.24 14.77
CA VAL A 82 -2.77 -8.20 13.37
C VAL A 82 -1.85 -9.00 12.44
N TRP A 83 -0.53 -8.94 12.64
CA TRP A 83 0.45 -9.71 11.86
C TRP A 83 0.33 -11.23 12.06
N TYR A 84 0.20 -11.69 13.31
CA TYR A 84 0.10 -13.12 13.64
C TYR A 84 -1.33 -13.67 13.64
N SER A 85 -2.34 -12.84 13.36
CA SER A 85 -3.78 -13.21 13.34
C SER A 85 -4.16 -14.30 12.34
N GLY A 86 -3.35 -14.52 11.30
CA GLY A 86 -3.65 -15.48 10.25
C GLY A 86 -4.82 -15.11 9.34
N LEU A 87 -5.32 -13.86 9.37
CA LEU A 87 -6.51 -13.42 8.62
C LEU A 87 -6.45 -13.60 7.09
N GLY A 88 -5.26 -13.79 6.51
CA GLY A 88 -5.05 -14.12 5.10
C GLY A 88 -5.05 -15.63 4.78
N SER A 89 -5.27 -16.51 5.76
CA SER A 89 -5.23 -17.97 5.63
C SER A 89 -6.64 -18.59 5.57
N ASP A 90 -6.72 -19.85 5.14
CA ASP A 90 -7.97 -20.61 4.95
C ASP A 90 -8.61 -21.09 6.27
N GLY A 91 -8.97 -20.13 7.13
CA GLY A 91 -9.80 -20.35 8.32
C GLY A 91 -11.30 -20.24 8.03
N THR A 92 -12.12 -20.87 8.86
CA THR A 92 -13.60 -20.78 8.80
C THR A 92 -14.08 -19.32 8.87
N THR A 93 -15.06 -18.98 8.03
CA THR A 93 -15.53 -17.60 7.80
C THR A 93 -15.99 -16.87 9.06
N ASP A 94 -16.72 -17.53 9.97
CA ASP A 94 -17.26 -16.84 11.14
C ASP A 94 -16.19 -16.54 12.21
N ILE A 95 -15.25 -17.47 12.47
CA ILE A 95 -14.08 -17.19 13.32
C ILE A 95 -13.25 -16.02 12.74
N ARG A 96 -13.14 -15.95 11.41
CA ARG A 96 -12.45 -14.86 10.71
C ARG A 96 -13.13 -13.50 10.95
N ARG A 97 -14.47 -13.46 11.00
CA ARG A 97 -15.27 -12.26 11.28
C ARG A 97 -15.15 -11.79 12.73
N ASP A 98 -15.19 -12.71 13.69
CA ASP A 98 -15.04 -12.39 15.11
C ASP A 98 -13.64 -11.81 15.41
N GLU A 99 -12.58 -12.41 14.86
CA GLU A 99 -11.21 -11.90 15.00
C GLU A 99 -11.03 -10.53 14.31
N ILE A 100 -11.61 -10.35 13.12
CA ILE A 100 -11.68 -9.04 12.44
C ILE A 100 -12.32 -7.98 13.35
N GLY A 101 -13.48 -8.29 13.94
CA GLY A 101 -14.18 -7.37 14.84
C GLY A 101 -13.41 -7.06 16.12
N TYR A 102 -12.75 -8.07 16.71
CA TYR A 102 -11.94 -7.92 17.93
C TYR A 102 -10.66 -7.11 17.69
N LEU A 103 -9.99 -7.29 16.55
CA LEU A 103 -8.82 -6.51 16.17
C LEU A 103 -9.20 -5.06 15.82
N ASP A 104 -10.28 -4.83 15.06
CA ASP A 104 -10.72 -3.48 14.73
C ASP A 104 -11.17 -2.71 15.98
N TYR A 105 -11.88 -3.39 16.90
CA TYR A 105 -12.19 -2.84 18.21
C TYR A 105 -10.92 -2.38 18.96
N GLN A 106 -9.87 -3.20 19.01
CA GLN A 106 -8.61 -2.82 19.66
C GLN A 106 -7.96 -1.59 19.00
N VAL A 107 -7.92 -1.53 17.67
CA VAL A 107 -7.40 -0.37 16.92
C VAL A 107 -8.20 0.90 17.21
N LEU A 108 -9.53 0.82 17.23
CA LEU A 108 -10.41 1.95 17.52
C LEU A 108 -10.34 2.39 18.99
N GLN A 109 -10.17 1.48 19.95
CA GLN A 109 -9.97 1.85 21.36
C GLN A 109 -8.61 2.48 21.60
N TRP A 110 -7.54 1.96 20.98
CA TRP A 110 -6.23 2.61 20.99
C TRP A 110 -6.30 4.04 20.49
N TYR A 111 -6.96 4.28 19.35
CA TYR A 111 -7.05 5.64 18.81
C TYR A 111 -7.92 6.58 19.66
N LYS A 112 -8.97 6.07 20.33
CA LYS A 112 -9.71 6.85 21.33
C LYS A 112 -8.83 7.29 22.49
N GLN A 113 -7.91 6.43 22.94
CA GLN A 113 -6.98 6.65 24.06
C GLN A 113 -5.76 7.53 23.71
N VAL A 114 -5.50 7.82 22.44
CA VAL A 114 -4.47 8.80 22.04
C VAL A 114 -4.79 10.17 22.71
N PRO A 115 -3.84 10.80 23.42
CA PRO A 115 -4.08 12.10 24.06
C PRO A 115 -4.47 13.18 23.05
N ASP A 116 -5.36 14.10 23.43
CA ASP A 116 -5.87 15.13 22.49
C ASP A 116 -4.78 16.05 21.92
N THR A 117 -3.65 16.21 22.61
CA THR A 117 -2.46 16.90 22.09
C THR A 117 -1.88 16.21 20.85
N LEU A 118 -2.00 14.88 20.75
CA LEU A 118 -1.52 14.00 19.67
C LEU A 118 -2.63 13.47 18.75
N LYS A 119 -3.89 13.83 19.00
CA LYS A 119 -5.05 13.37 18.22
C LYS A 119 -5.24 14.22 16.97
N PHE A 120 -5.89 13.64 15.96
CA PHE A 120 -6.25 14.29 14.71
C PHE A 120 -7.75 14.16 14.49
N TYR A 121 -8.37 15.23 14.01
CA TYR A 121 -9.80 15.33 13.79
C TYR A 121 -10.04 15.68 12.32
N PRO A 122 -10.27 14.69 11.42
CA PRO A 122 -10.38 14.92 9.98
C PRO A 122 -11.46 15.92 9.58
N SER A 123 -12.54 15.99 10.37
CA SER A 123 -13.69 16.87 10.15
C SER A 123 -13.54 18.27 10.74
N GLU A 124 -12.59 18.50 11.66
CA GLU A 124 -12.36 19.85 12.18
C GLU A 124 -11.53 20.68 11.19
N SER A 125 -11.94 21.92 10.97
CA SER A 125 -11.05 22.96 10.44
C SER A 125 -9.91 23.21 11.43
N PRO A 126 -8.70 23.62 10.99
CA PRO A 126 -7.66 24.02 11.94
C PRO A 126 -8.22 25.17 12.77
N ARG A 127 -8.34 24.98 14.08
CA ARG A 127 -8.92 26.00 14.97
C ARG A 127 -8.08 27.26 14.80
N GLN A 128 -8.71 28.42 14.59
CA GLN A 128 -8.00 29.60 14.06
C GLN A 128 -6.85 30.11 14.95
N ASN A 129 -6.84 29.71 16.22
CA ASN A 129 -5.79 30.03 17.20
C ASN A 129 -4.86 28.83 17.52
N GLU A 130 -4.88 27.74 16.73
CA GLU A 130 -4.08 26.53 17.01
C GLU A 130 -2.60 26.71 16.64
N THR A 131 -1.80 27.04 17.65
CA THR A 131 -0.34 27.20 17.57
C THR A 131 0.43 25.87 17.44
N ALA A 132 -0.20 24.80 16.94
CA ALA A 132 0.42 23.48 16.83
C ALA A 132 1.63 23.48 15.89
N SER A 133 2.80 23.14 16.43
CA SER A 133 4.05 23.10 15.69
C SER A 133 3.97 22.17 14.47
N ARG A 134 4.77 22.45 13.44
CA ARG A 134 4.83 21.62 12.22
C ARG A 134 5.17 20.16 12.54
N GLY A 135 6.03 19.93 13.54
CA GLY A 135 6.32 18.60 14.08
C GLY A 135 5.09 17.94 14.70
N LEU A 136 4.36 18.64 15.57
CA LEU A 136 3.17 18.11 16.23
C LEU A 136 2.06 17.77 15.24
N ARG A 137 1.76 18.65 14.28
CA ARG A 137 0.77 18.42 13.21
C ARG A 137 1.11 17.17 12.39
N ARG A 138 2.38 16.97 12.05
CA ARG A 138 2.88 15.75 11.40
C ARG A 138 2.66 14.49 12.25
N LEU A 139 2.97 14.52 13.55
CA LEU A 139 2.80 13.36 14.44
C LEU A 139 1.32 12.97 14.59
N ARG A 140 0.41 13.94 14.73
CA ARG A 140 -1.05 13.73 14.80
C ARG A 140 -1.57 12.96 13.58
N VAL A 141 -1.24 13.44 12.38
CA VAL A 141 -1.67 12.80 11.12
C VAL A 141 -1.02 11.43 10.95
N LEU A 142 0.24 11.23 11.37
CA LEU A 142 0.90 9.93 11.33
C LEU A 142 0.35 8.90 12.33
N LEU A 143 -0.30 9.32 13.43
CA LEU A 143 -1.04 8.40 14.31
C LEU A 143 -2.39 8.02 13.70
N TYR A 144 -3.07 8.97 13.06
CA TYR A 144 -4.35 8.71 12.40
C TYR A 144 -4.22 7.80 11.16
N LEU A 145 -3.26 8.09 10.27
CA LEU A 145 -2.96 7.22 9.12
C LEU A 145 -2.53 5.81 9.54
N ARG A 146 -1.92 5.67 10.72
CA ARG A 146 -1.59 4.36 11.31
C ARG A 146 -2.82 3.60 11.83
N MET A 147 -3.80 4.30 12.41
CA MET A 147 -5.11 3.69 12.70
C MET A 147 -5.68 3.09 11.42
N ASN A 148 -5.83 3.90 10.38
CA ASN A 148 -6.35 3.47 9.08
C ASN A 148 -5.54 2.32 8.46
N GLN A 149 -4.21 2.33 8.58
CA GLN A 149 -3.36 1.24 8.09
C GLN A 149 -3.66 -0.11 8.74
N LEU A 150 -3.86 -0.15 10.07
CA LEU A 150 -4.22 -1.42 10.73
C LEU A 150 -5.62 -1.88 10.32
N ARG A 151 -6.61 -0.97 10.23
CA ARG A 151 -7.95 -1.31 9.72
C ARG A 151 -7.88 -1.86 8.28
N ILE A 152 -7.05 -1.25 7.42
CA ILE A 152 -6.77 -1.75 6.07
C ILE A 152 -6.21 -3.18 6.11
N LEU A 153 -5.23 -3.46 6.95
CA LEU A 153 -4.62 -4.80 7.06
C LEU A 153 -5.60 -5.86 7.60
N ILE A 154 -6.43 -5.49 8.58
CA ILE A 154 -7.45 -6.38 9.17
C ILE A 154 -8.52 -6.77 8.14
N TYR A 155 -9.07 -5.79 7.40
CA TYR A 155 -10.20 -6.04 6.50
C TYR A 155 -9.80 -6.41 5.06
N ARG A 156 -8.55 -6.17 4.62
CA ARG A 156 -8.08 -6.46 3.24
C ARG A 156 -8.43 -7.88 2.74
N PRO A 157 -8.33 -8.97 3.53
CA PRO A 157 -8.66 -10.31 3.05
C PRO A 157 -10.08 -10.47 2.50
N VAL A 158 -11.03 -9.65 2.94
CA VAL A 158 -12.41 -9.64 2.43
C VAL A 158 -12.46 -9.25 0.94
N LEU A 159 -11.49 -8.48 0.46
CA LEU A 159 -11.39 -8.04 -0.94
C LEU A 159 -10.59 -9.00 -1.84
N HIS A 160 -10.18 -10.18 -1.37
CA HIS A 160 -9.36 -11.10 -2.17
C HIS A 160 -10.15 -11.85 -3.26
N SER A 161 -11.48 -11.85 -3.22
CA SER A 161 -12.32 -12.42 -4.30
C SER A 161 -13.70 -11.76 -4.37
N ALA A 162 -14.35 -11.86 -5.55
CA ALA A 162 -15.71 -11.37 -5.75
C ALA A 162 -16.73 -12.06 -4.82
N THR A 163 -16.55 -13.36 -4.57
CA THR A 163 -17.36 -14.16 -3.65
C THR A 163 -17.23 -13.67 -2.21
N SER A 164 -15.99 -13.43 -1.74
CA SER A 164 -15.74 -12.92 -0.39
C SER A 164 -16.36 -11.53 -0.17
N ILE A 165 -16.33 -10.66 -1.19
CA ILE A 165 -17.03 -9.37 -1.16
C ILE A 165 -18.55 -9.56 -1.12
N ALA A 166 -19.10 -10.48 -1.90
CA ALA A 166 -20.55 -10.74 -1.94
C ALA A 166 -21.07 -11.30 -0.61
N GLU A 167 -20.28 -12.14 0.07
CA GLU A 167 -20.57 -12.72 1.39
C GLU A 167 -20.39 -11.72 2.54
N ASP A 168 -19.50 -10.72 2.42
CA ASP A 168 -19.22 -9.75 3.48
C ASP A 168 -19.06 -8.31 2.98
N LYS A 169 -20.15 -7.82 2.38
CA LYS A 169 -20.29 -6.44 1.87
C LYS A 169 -20.04 -5.38 2.95
N GLY A 170 -20.38 -5.68 4.21
CA GLY A 170 -20.22 -4.75 5.33
C GLY A 170 -18.75 -4.46 5.62
N HIS A 171 -17.91 -5.49 5.70
CA HIS A 171 -16.48 -5.33 5.87
C HIS A 171 -15.79 -4.82 4.59
N ALA A 172 -16.25 -5.23 3.39
CA ALA A 172 -15.77 -4.70 2.12
C ALA A 172 -15.99 -3.17 2.00
N GLN A 173 -17.19 -2.67 2.31
CA GLN A 173 -17.47 -1.23 2.33
C GLN A 173 -16.64 -0.51 3.41
N THR A 174 -16.51 -1.11 4.61
CA THR A 174 -15.73 -0.53 5.72
C THR A 174 -14.29 -0.27 5.33
N VAL A 175 -13.62 -1.21 4.64
CA VAL A 175 -12.22 -1.04 4.24
C VAL A 175 -12.06 -0.05 3.09
N VAL A 176 -13.02 0.00 2.16
CA VAL A 176 -13.06 1.00 1.08
C VAL A 176 -13.21 2.41 1.65
N ASP A 177 -14.09 2.64 2.64
CA ASP A 177 -14.25 3.95 3.26
C ASP A 177 -13.03 4.38 4.09
N VAL A 178 -12.34 3.45 4.75
CA VAL A 178 -11.03 3.73 5.40
C VAL A 178 -9.96 4.11 4.37
N ALA A 179 -9.90 3.43 3.22
CA ALA A 179 -8.97 3.79 2.16
C ALA A 179 -9.31 5.16 1.54
N LYS A 180 -10.60 5.45 1.31
CA LYS A 180 -11.07 6.76 0.81
C LYS A 180 -10.70 7.90 1.76
N ASP A 181 -10.98 7.74 3.05
CA ASP A 181 -10.58 8.69 4.09
C ASP A 181 -9.05 8.89 4.15
N THR A 182 -8.28 7.80 4.06
CA THR A 182 -6.81 7.85 4.01
C THR A 182 -6.30 8.73 2.85
N VAL A 183 -6.88 8.58 1.64
CA VAL A 183 -6.56 9.45 0.50
C VAL A 183 -6.96 10.90 0.81
N ARG A 184 -8.20 11.15 1.25
CA ARG A 184 -8.71 12.49 1.57
C ARG A 184 -7.83 13.23 2.60
N VAL A 185 -7.37 12.54 3.64
CA VAL A 185 -6.47 13.09 4.67
C VAL A 185 -5.10 13.44 4.09
N LEU A 186 -4.54 12.62 3.21
CA LEU A 186 -3.27 12.90 2.53
C LEU A 186 -3.39 14.09 1.56
N THR A 187 -4.49 14.18 0.80
CA THR A 187 -4.73 15.31 -0.11
C THR A 187 -4.93 16.61 0.68
N ARG A 188 -5.72 16.58 1.76
CA ARG A 188 -5.87 17.72 2.69
C ARG A 188 -4.52 18.13 3.30
N LEU A 189 -3.66 17.18 3.69
CA LEU A 189 -2.33 17.47 4.23
C LEU A 189 -1.44 18.19 3.22
N ASN A 190 -1.47 17.79 1.94
CA ASN A 190 -0.68 18.39 0.86
C ASN A 190 -1.23 19.76 0.42
N GLN A 191 -2.55 19.96 0.45
CA GLN A 191 -3.18 21.25 0.14
C GLN A 191 -2.97 22.30 1.25
N THR A 192 -2.96 21.87 2.52
CA THR A 192 -2.88 22.78 3.69
C THR A 192 -1.47 22.93 4.29
N SER A 193 -0.48 22.15 3.83
CA SER A 193 0.88 22.19 4.36
C SER A 193 1.93 21.60 3.42
N ASP A 194 3.20 21.92 3.67
CA ASP A 194 4.34 21.31 3.00
C ASP A 194 4.74 19.93 3.59
N ILE A 195 4.02 19.43 4.59
CA ILE A 195 4.40 18.23 5.38
C ILE A 195 4.40 16.98 4.49
N TYR A 196 3.41 16.83 3.60
CA TYR A 196 3.37 15.74 2.63
C TYR A 196 4.54 15.83 1.64
N ARG A 197 4.65 16.97 0.92
CA ARG A 197 5.65 17.21 -0.12
C ARG A 197 7.10 17.04 0.36
N THR A 198 7.40 17.41 1.61
CA THR A 198 8.74 17.26 2.19
C THR A 198 9.05 15.84 2.69
N GLN A 199 8.07 14.94 2.76
CA GLN A 199 8.22 13.60 3.34
C GLN A 199 7.48 12.52 2.55
N GLN A 200 7.42 12.67 1.22
CA GLN A 200 6.68 11.78 0.30
C GLN A 200 6.93 10.29 0.60
N ILE A 201 8.18 9.86 0.81
CA ILE A 201 8.51 8.46 1.14
C ILE A 201 7.72 7.91 2.36
N THR A 202 7.51 8.74 3.41
CA THR A 202 6.77 8.32 4.61
C THR A 202 5.25 8.34 4.41
N PHE A 203 4.72 9.28 3.60
CA PHE A 203 3.27 9.41 3.40
C PHE A 203 2.73 8.55 2.24
N ASN A 204 3.53 8.34 1.20
CA ASN A 204 3.17 7.50 0.05
C ASN A 204 2.99 6.02 0.44
N TYR A 205 3.59 5.56 1.54
CA TYR A 205 3.33 4.23 2.12
C TYR A 205 1.82 4.03 2.34
N PHE A 206 1.16 4.99 3.01
CA PHE A 206 -0.29 4.97 3.26
C PHE A 206 -1.10 5.19 1.98
N LEU A 207 -0.61 6.04 1.05
CA LEU A 207 -1.28 6.25 -0.24
C LEU A 207 -1.33 4.97 -1.09
N VAL A 208 -0.22 4.22 -1.15
CA VAL A 208 -0.13 2.97 -1.90
C VAL A 208 -0.99 1.88 -1.25
N ALA A 209 -1.01 1.79 0.08
CA ALA A 209 -1.89 0.87 0.81
C ALA A 209 -3.38 1.17 0.56
N ALA A 210 -3.78 2.44 0.64
CA ALA A 210 -5.16 2.86 0.35
C ALA A 210 -5.54 2.59 -1.11
N LEU A 211 -4.69 2.98 -2.07
CA LEU A 211 -4.92 2.71 -3.49
C LEU A 211 -5.07 1.22 -3.78
N ALA A 212 -4.24 0.36 -3.19
CA ALA A 212 -4.36 -1.09 -3.35
C ALA A 212 -5.74 -1.64 -2.92
N VAL A 213 -6.30 -1.13 -1.82
CA VAL A 213 -7.66 -1.46 -1.36
C VAL A 213 -8.72 -1.00 -2.36
N LEU A 214 -8.67 0.26 -2.81
CA LEU A 214 -9.64 0.79 -3.78
C LEU A 214 -9.59 0.01 -5.10
N PHE A 215 -8.39 -0.38 -5.53
CA PHE A 215 -8.19 -1.19 -6.73
C PHE A 215 -8.71 -2.62 -6.58
N LEU A 216 -8.43 -3.32 -5.47
CA LEU A 216 -8.99 -4.66 -5.21
C LEU A 216 -10.53 -4.63 -5.22
N ALA A 217 -11.13 -3.65 -4.55
CA ALA A 217 -12.58 -3.47 -4.51
C ALA A 217 -13.19 -3.27 -5.91
N VAL A 218 -12.59 -2.42 -6.76
CA VAL A 218 -13.07 -2.20 -8.14
C VAL A 218 -12.77 -3.39 -9.06
N CYS A 219 -11.66 -4.11 -8.88
CA CYS A 219 -11.35 -5.30 -9.68
C CYS A 219 -12.28 -6.48 -9.39
N HIS A 220 -12.69 -6.68 -8.14
CA HIS A 220 -13.53 -7.82 -7.75
C HIS A 220 -15.03 -7.48 -7.68
N ALA A 221 -15.43 -6.22 -7.49
CA ALA A 221 -16.83 -5.78 -7.48
C ALA A 221 -17.03 -4.39 -8.12
N PRO A 222 -16.76 -4.22 -9.43
CA PRO A 222 -16.82 -2.92 -10.11
C PRO A 222 -18.19 -2.24 -10.03
N ASN A 223 -19.28 -3.03 -10.10
CA ASN A 223 -20.65 -2.53 -10.04
C ASN A 223 -21.01 -1.87 -8.69
N GLU A 224 -20.31 -2.21 -7.61
CA GLU A 224 -20.58 -1.76 -6.25
C GLU A 224 -19.62 -0.63 -5.82
N PHE A 225 -18.37 -0.68 -6.25
CA PHE A 225 -17.34 0.27 -5.82
C PHE A 225 -16.95 1.34 -6.85
N ASN A 226 -16.98 1.06 -8.17
CA ASN A 226 -16.35 1.96 -9.16
C ASN A 226 -16.82 3.42 -9.05
N ARG A 227 -18.14 3.65 -8.99
CA ARG A 227 -18.70 5.01 -8.92
C ARG A 227 -18.36 5.76 -7.63
N GLN A 228 -18.16 5.06 -6.51
CA GLN A 228 -18.00 5.65 -5.18
C GLN A 228 -16.54 5.83 -4.71
N VAL A 229 -15.56 5.42 -5.53
CA VAL A 229 -14.12 5.64 -5.29
C VAL A 229 -13.48 6.61 -6.32
N ARG A 230 -14.28 7.13 -7.27
CA ARG A 230 -13.82 7.94 -8.40
C ARG A 230 -13.05 9.17 -7.94
N ASP A 231 -13.62 9.90 -6.99
CA ASP A 231 -13.08 11.18 -6.51
C ASP A 231 -11.73 10.94 -5.84
N GLU A 232 -11.60 9.87 -5.05
CA GLU A 232 -10.34 9.51 -4.40
C GLU A 232 -9.27 9.04 -5.38
N PHE A 233 -9.62 8.38 -6.48
CA PHE A 233 -8.62 8.10 -7.52
C PHE A 233 -8.06 9.37 -8.16
N TYR A 234 -8.89 10.40 -8.42
CA TYR A 234 -8.39 11.69 -8.91
C TYR A 234 -7.59 12.45 -7.83
N LEU A 235 -8.06 12.48 -6.58
CA LEU A 235 -7.34 13.10 -5.46
C LEU A 235 -5.99 12.44 -5.17
N ALA A 236 -5.88 11.12 -5.38
CA ALA A 236 -4.62 10.38 -5.32
C ALA A 236 -3.74 10.63 -6.55
N LEU A 237 -4.33 10.81 -7.74
CA LEU A 237 -3.60 11.19 -8.94
C LEU A 237 -2.92 12.54 -8.82
N ASP A 238 -3.59 13.56 -8.28
CA ASP A 238 -2.98 14.88 -8.07
C ASP A 238 -1.81 14.83 -7.08
N LEU A 239 -1.89 13.96 -6.07
CA LEU A 239 -0.76 13.68 -5.18
C LEU A 239 0.41 13.02 -5.92
N VAL A 240 0.13 12.12 -6.87
CA VAL A 240 1.12 11.40 -7.70
C VAL A 240 1.74 12.31 -8.76
N ASN A 241 0.98 13.24 -9.34
CA ASN A 241 1.46 14.25 -10.28
C ASN A 241 2.54 15.16 -9.66
N GLY A 242 2.51 15.34 -8.34
CA GLY A 242 3.56 16.02 -7.57
C GLY A 242 4.81 15.19 -7.26
N PHE A 243 4.96 13.96 -7.80
CA PHE A 243 6.14 13.11 -7.56
C PHE A 243 7.25 13.34 -8.59
N SER A 244 8.50 13.18 -8.15
CA SER A 244 9.61 12.96 -9.09
C SER A 244 9.44 11.60 -9.79
N THR A 245 9.50 11.58 -11.12
CA THR A 245 9.44 10.35 -11.94
C THR A 245 10.56 9.34 -11.63
N LYS A 246 11.65 9.81 -11.00
CA LYS A 246 12.81 8.98 -10.66
C LYS A 246 12.62 8.13 -9.40
N SER A 247 11.64 8.41 -8.54
CA SER A 247 11.47 7.69 -7.26
C SER A 247 10.99 6.25 -7.46
N TYR A 248 11.49 5.32 -6.65
CA TYR A 248 11.04 3.91 -6.64
C TYR A 248 9.51 3.82 -6.42
N VAL A 249 8.95 4.66 -5.54
CA VAL A 249 7.53 4.67 -5.23
C VAL A 249 6.69 5.10 -6.44
N SER A 250 7.17 6.09 -7.20
CA SER A 250 6.56 6.50 -8.49
C SER A 250 6.56 5.33 -9.48
N LYS A 251 7.66 4.57 -9.56
CA LYS A 251 7.77 3.39 -10.44
C LYS A 251 6.89 2.23 -9.99
N ARG A 252 6.77 1.96 -8.68
CA ARG A 252 5.90 0.89 -8.14
C ARG A 252 4.42 1.23 -8.32
N LEU A 253 4.04 2.48 -8.07
CA LEU A 253 2.68 2.96 -8.37
C LEU A 253 2.38 2.92 -9.88
N TRP A 254 3.34 3.28 -10.74
CA TRP A 254 3.22 3.10 -12.19
C TRP A 254 3.10 1.62 -12.63
N LYS A 255 3.76 0.67 -11.94
CA LYS A 255 3.51 -0.77 -12.14
C LYS A 255 2.05 -1.12 -11.82
N THR A 256 1.50 -0.62 -10.70
CA THR A 256 0.08 -0.82 -10.34
C THR A 256 -0.85 -0.25 -11.42
N ILE A 257 -0.60 0.97 -11.89
CA ILE A 257 -1.35 1.62 -13.00
C ILE A 257 -1.32 0.76 -14.27
N LYS A 258 -0.14 0.28 -14.68
CA LYS A 258 -0.01 -0.61 -15.85
C LYS A 258 -0.71 -1.96 -15.65
N GLY A 259 -0.68 -2.52 -14.44
CA GLY A 259 -1.41 -3.74 -14.10
C GLY A 259 -2.92 -3.56 -14.26
N LEU A 260 -3.46 -2.46 -13.74
CA LEU A 260 -4.86 -2.09 -13.92
C LEU A 260 -5.22 -1.89 -15.38
N ARG A 261 -4.37 -1.22 -16.16
CA ARG A 261 -4.61 -1.01 -17.59
C ARG A 261 -4.77 -2.34 -18.31
N ARG A 262 -3.89 -3.30 -18.01
CA ARG A 262 -3.98 -4.68 -18.54
C ARG A 262 -5.25 -5.42 -18.07
N ILE A 263 -5.76 -5.13 -16.88
CA ILE A 263 -7.04 -5.69 -16.38
C ILE A 263 -8.22 -5.06 -17.12
N GLY A 264 -8.27 -3.74 -17.29
CA GLY A 264 -9.30 -3.06 -18.07
C GLY A 264 -9.30 -3.46 -19.55
N GLU A 265 -8.11 -3.63 -20.16
CA GLU A 265 -7.97 -4.15 -21.53
C GLU A 265 -8.45 -5.61 -21.64
N ARG A 266 -8.26 -6.43 -20.59
CA ARG A 266 -8.73 -7.83 -20.53
C ARG A 266 -10.23 -7.97 -20.28
N LEU A 267 -10.83 -7.06 -19.52
CA LEU A 267 -12.28 -7.05 -19.24
C LEU A 267 -13.11 -6.47 -20.41
N GLY A 268 -12.49 -6.17 -21.56
CA GLY A 268 -13.14 -5.48 -22.69
C GLY A 268 -13.49 -4.01 -22.41
N VAL A 269 -13.11 -3.52 -21.23
CA VAL A 269 -13.47 -2.20 -20.70
C VAL A 269 -12.65 -1.10 -21.38
N LEU A 270 -11.34 -1.32 -21.57
CA LEU A 270 -10.46 -0.40 -22.30
C LEU A 270 -10.31 -0.81 -23.76
N THR A 271 -10.73 0.06 -24.68
CA THR A 271 -10.22 0.05 -26.05
C THR A 271 -8.76 0.46 -26.08
N ARG A 272 -7.93 -0.20 -26.90
CA ARG A 272 -6.54 0.21 -27.13
C ARG A 272 -6.51 1.62 -27.73
N PRO A 273 -5.82 2.61 -27.14
CA PRO A 273 -5.61 3.92 -27.77
C PRO A 273 -4.75 3.84 -29.04
N PHE A 274 -4.04 2.72 -29.23
CA PHE A 274 -3.33 2.38 -30.45
C PHE A 274 -3.66 0.93 -30.85
N GLY A 275 -4.66 0.79 -31.72
CA GLY A 275 -4.56 -0.24 -32.74
C GLY A 275 -3.44 0.16 -33.69
N THR A 276 -2.54 -0.77 -34.03
CA THR A 276 -1.73 -0.62 -35.23
C THR A 276 -2.65 -0.86 -36.42
N ASP A 277 -3.07 0.21 -37.10
CA ASP A 277 -3.92 0.12 -38.28
C ASP A 277 -3.16 -0.58 -39.43
N ALA A 278 -3.31 -1.91 -39.49
CA ALA A 278 -2.70 -2.79 -40.48
C ALA A 278 -3.27 -2.60 -41.91
N ASN A 279 -3.97 -1.48 -42.15
CA ASN A 279 -4.64 -1.11 -43.38
C ASN A 279 -4.24 0.31 -43.87
N ASP A 280 -3.26 0.99 -43.26
CA ASP A 280 -2.66 2.18 -43.87
C ASP A 280 -1.87 1.79 -45.14
N PRO A 281 -2.26 2.24 -46.35
CA PRO A 281 -1.54 1.89 -47.57
C PRO A 281 -0.16 2.55 -47.66
N HIS A 282 0.08 3.66 -46.94
CA HIS A 282 1.35 4.39 -47.00
C HIS A 282 2.48 3.66 -46.25
N SER A 283 2.19 3.04 -45.11
CA SER A 283 3.15 2.25 -44.34
C SER A 283 3.73 1.07 -45.14
N THR A 284 2.91 0.37 -45.93
CA THR A 284 3.37 -0.73 -46.79
C THR A 284 4.34 -0.25 -47.88
N ALA A 285 4.09 0.94 -48.45
CA ALA A 285 4.98 1.52 -49.46
C ALA A 285 6.37 1.87 -48.89
N ALA A 286 6.44 2.37 -47.65
CA ALA A 286 7.71 2.66 -46.99
C ALA A 286 8.57 1.39 -46.78
N VAL A 287 7.95 0.29 -46.35
CA VAL A 287 8.63 -1.00 -46.15
C VAL A 287 9.09 -1.60 -47.49
N ALA A 288 8.25 -1.55 -48.52
CA ALA A 288 8.61 -2.04 -49.86
C ALA A 288 9.78 -1.27 -50.49
N MET A 289 9.83 0.06 -50.30
CA MET A 289 10.92 0.90 -50.80
C MET A 289 12.24 0.69 -50.02
N ALA A 290 12.17 0.37 -48.73
CA ALA A 290 13.36 0.00 -47.95
C ALA A 290 14.01 -1.30 -48.47
N GLY A 291 13.20 -2.27 -48.93
CA GLY A 291 13.68 -3.51 -49.54
C GLY A 291 14.43 -3.32 -50.88
N LEU A 292 14.25 -2.18 -51.55
CA LEU A 292 14.98 -1.83 -52.78
C LEU A 292 16.31 -1.11 -52.52
N ALA A 293 16.60 -0.73 -51.27
CA ALA A 293 17.78 0.06 -50.90
C ALA A 293 19.07 -0.75 -50.63
N GLY A 294 19.05 -2.08 -50.85
CA GLY A 294 20.28 -2.88 -51.02
C GLY A 294 21.13 -3.15 -49.76
N HIS A 295 20.57 -3.03 -48.55
CA HIS A 295 21.25 -3.45 -47.32
C HIS A 295 20.94 -4.93 -46.98
N PRO A 296 21.95 -5.82 -46.87
CA PRO A 296 21.74 -7.26 -46.65
C PRO A 296 21.42 -7.63 -45.19
N MET A 297 20.84 -8.82 -45.02
CA MET A 297 20.70 -9.56 -43.75
C MET A 297 21.78 -10.67 -43.66
N GLU A 298 21.83 -11.39 -42.52
CA GLU A 298 22.94 -12.28 -42.07
C GLU A 298 24.28 -11.52 -41.85
N ASP A 299 25.25 -11.88 -40.99
CA ASP A 299 25.50 -13.02 -40.07
C ASP A 299 26.53 -12.52 -38.98
N LEU A 300 26.77 -13.07 -37.78
CA LEU A 300 26.01 -13.82 -36.74
C LEU A 300 26.93 -13.98 -35.48
N TYR A 301 26.38 -14.41 -34.32
CA TYR A 301 27.06 -14.82 -33.05
C TYR A 301 28.25 -13.99 -32.50
N GLY A 302 28.07 -13.31 -31.35
CA GLY A 302 29.18 -12.76 -30.54
C GLY A 302 28.72 -12.10 -29.22
N PRO A 303 29.43 -12.24 -28.06
CA PRO A 303 28.83 -11.97 -26.74
C PRO A 303 29.34 -10.72 -25.99
N LEU A 304 28.50 -10.23 -25.07
CA LEU A 304 28.78 -9.26 -23.97
C LEU A 304 29.24 -7.85 -24.44
N ASN A 305 28.76 -6.72 -23.89
CA ASN A 305 28.30 -6.49 -22.52
C ASN A 305 27.53 -5.16 -22.39
N GLY A 306 26.52 -5.09 -21.51
CA GLY A 306 26.07 -3.84 -20.86
C GLY A 306 25.13 -2.86 -21.59
N VAL A 307 24.17 -2.32 -20.81
CA VAL A 307 23.43 -1.06 -21.03
C VAL A 307 22.54 -0.97 -22.30
N GLY A 308 21.29 -1.42 -22.21
CA GLY A 308 20.30 -1.32 -23.32
C GLY A 308 18.83 -1.04 -22.94
N GLU A 309 18.31 -1.53 -21.80
CA GLU A 309 16.88 -1.43 -21.48
C GLU A 309 16.50 -0.32 -20.48
N LEU A 310 16.33 0.91 -20.99
CA LEU A 310 15.71 2.02 -20.23
C LEU A 310 14.27 2.34 -20.68
N GLY A 311 13.50 1.33 -21.09
CA GLY A 311 12.07 1.46 -21.40
C GLY A 311 11.12 1.46 -20.18
N ASN A 312 11.65 1.30 -18.96
CA ASN A 312 10.87 0.93 -17.76
C ASN A 312 10.66 2.07 -16.74
N SER A 313 10.32 3.29 -17.19
CA SER A 313 9.84 4.39 -16.33
C SER A 313 8.91 5.34 -17.10
N PRO A 314 7.95 6.02 -16.45
CA PRO A 314 7.08 6.98 -17.13
C PRO A 314 7.89 8.24 -17.50
N LEU A 315 7.65 8.78 -18.70
CA LEU A 315 8.38 9.96 -19.18
C LEU A 315 8.00 11.23 -18.40
N ASN A 316 6.77 11.32 -17.89
CA ASN A 316 6.35 12.37 -16.95
C ASN A 316 5.22 11.89 -16.02
N GLY A 317 4.98 12.57 -14.89
CA GLY A 317 3.85 12.32 -13.99
C GLY A 317 2.50 12.45 -14.70
N LEU A 318 2.38 13.43 -15.60
CA LEU A 318 1.24 13.62 -16.50
C LEU A 318 0.86 12.35 -17.28
N GLN A 319 1.82 11.50 -17.66
CA GLN A 319 1.56 10.23 -18.32
C GLN A 319 0.90 9.21 -17.37
N MET A 320 1.30 9.20 -16.08
CA MET A 320 0.64 8.38 -15.05
C MET A 320 -0.80 8.83 -14.83
N SER A 321 -1.05 10.15 -14.84
CA SER A 321 -2.40 10.73 -14.75
C SER A 321 -3.27 10.37 -15.94
N HIS A 322 -2.78 10.57 -17.15
CA HIS A 322 -3.56 10.34 -18.37
C HIS A 322 -3.96 8.87 -18.52
N GLU A 323 -3.06 7.94 -18.19
CA GLU A 323 -3.36 6.50 -18.25
C GLU A 323 -4.36 6.07 -17.17
N LEU A 324 -4.32 6.62 -15.94
CA LEU A 324 -5.32 6.33 -14.91
C LEU A 324 -6.69 6.97 -15.20
N THR A 325 -6.71 8.19 -15.75
CA THR A 325 -7.96 8.84 -16.18
C THR A 325 -8.64 8.02 -17.28
N ASN A 326 -7.89 7.61 -18.32
CA ASN A 326 -8.39 6.74 -19.37
C ASN A 326 -8.94 5.42 -18.80
N LEU A 327 -8.17 4.79 -17.90
CA LEU A 327 -8.57 3.58 -17.16
C LEU A 327 -9.93 3.76 -16.49
N PHE A 328 -10.08 4.81 -15.70
CA PHE A 328 -11.28 5.03 -14.92
C PHE A 328 -12.49 5.32 -15.82
N GLU A 329 -12.33 6.19 -16.81
CA GLU A 329 -13.41 6.59 -17.71
C GLU A 329 -13.94 5.42 -18.55
N ALA A 330 -13.05 4.52 -18.96
CA ALA A 330 -13.40 3.26 -19.59
C ALA A 330 -14.29 2.37 -18.68
N VAL A 331 -13.89 2.15 -17.41
CA VAL A 331 -14.70 1.39 -16.42
C VAL A 331 -16.03 2.09 -16.14
N GLY A 332 -16.07 3.43 -16.20
CA GLY A 332 -17.30 4.21 -16.09
C GLY A 332 -18.26 4.06 -17.28
N GLY A 333 -17.75 4.13 -18.50
CA GLY A 333 -18.55 4.12 -19.73
C GLY A 333 -19.25 2.79 -20.03
N PHE A 334 -18.63 1.67 -19.66
CA PHE A 334 -19.16 0.32 -19.88
C PHE A 334 -20.52 0.07 -19.21
N SER A 335 -20.84 0.86 -18.17
CA SER A 335 -22.12 0.82 -17.43
C SER A 335 -23.36 1.09 -18.28
N ASN A 336 -23.24 1.66 -19.47
CA ASN A 336 -24.37 1.88 -20.40
C ASN A 336 -24.52 0.77 -21.46
N PHE A 337 -23.56 -0.16 -21.58
CA PHE A 337 -23.53 -1.15 -22.66
C PHE A 337 -23.94 -2.56 -22.21
N MET A 338 -23.58 -2.99 -20.99
CA MET A 338 -23.94 -4.31 -20.44
C MET A 338 -25.41 -4.48 -20.02
N ALA A 339 -26.34 -3.74 -20.66
CA ALA A 339 -27.77 -4.03 -20.57
C ALA A 339 -28.20 -5.19 -21.50
N SER A 340 -27.28 -5.71 -22.34
CA SER A 340 -27.51 -6.85 -23.22
C SER A 340 -26.30 -7.78 -23.31
N THR A 341 -26.57 -9.02 -23.72
CA THR A 341 -25.63 -10.14 -23.99
C THR A 341 -24.96 -10.81 -22.77
N THR A 342 -25.31 -12.08 -22.57
CA THR A 342 -24.71 -13.05 -21.64
C THR A 342 -24.16 -14.25 -22.43
N GLY A 343 -23.03 -14.84 -22.05
CA GLY A 343 -22.62 -16.15 -22.60
C GLY A 343 -21.16 -16.60 -22.37
N ASP A 344 -20.99 -17.52 -21.40
CA ASP A 344 -20.10 -18.72 -21.35
C ASP A 344 -18.61 -18.75 -21.82
N GLY A 345 -17.78 -19.65 -21.22
CA GLY A 345 -16.65 -20.26 -21.99
C GLY A 345 -15.22 -20.53 -21.43
N ILE A 346 -15.03 -21.13 -20.24
CA ILE A 346 -14.11 -22.29 -19.95
C ILE A 346 -12.56 -22.27 -20.27
N ASN A 347 -11.72 -22.61 -19.24
CA ASN A 347 -10.31 -23.16 -19.18
C ASN A 347 -9.13 -22.46 -19.91
N GLY A 348 -7.90 -22.26 -19.40
CA GLY A 348 -7.10 -22.83 -18.28
C GLY A 348 -5.73 -23.41 -18.77
N PHE A 349 -4.56 -23.04 -18.20
CA PHE A 349 -3.24 -23.72 -18.43
C PHE A 349 -2.20 -23.49 -17.28
N VAL A 350 -1.06 -24.22 -17.28
CA VAL A 350 -0.14 -24.39 -16.12
C VAL A 350 1.34 -24.05 -16.42
N GLY A 351 2.07 -23.55 -15.40
CA GLY A 351 3.55 -23.43 -15.35
C GLY A 351 4.10 -22.01 -15.57
N HIS A 352 5.28 -21.62 -15.08
CA HIS A 352 6.32 -22.31 -14.28
C HIS A 352 7.04 -21.27 -13.37
N GLU A 353 7.92 -21.70 -12.45
CA GLU A 353 8.59 -20.82 -11.48
C GLU A 353 9.86 -20.13 -12.02
N GLY A 354 10.30 -19.07 -11.34
CA GLY A 354 11.50 -18.29 -11.69
C GLY A 354 11.79 -17.20 -10.65
N ASP A 355 12.35 -17.58 -9.51
CA ASP A 355 12.66 -16.67 -8.39
C ASP A 355 13.91 -15.80 -8.68
N ILE A 356 13.79 -14.49 -8.47
CA ILE A 356 14.90 -13.52 -8.64
C ILE A 356 14.83 -12.47 -7.53
N GLN A 357 15.57 -12.71 -6.46
CA GLN A 357 15.77 -11.78 -5.36
C GLN A 357 16.55 -10.53 -5.81
N ASN A 358 16.03 -9.32 -5.59
CA ASN A 358 16.92 -8.16 -5.40
C ASN A 358 16.35 -7.03 -4.54
N THR A 359 17.26 -6.44 -3.76
CA THR A 359 17.15 -5.32 -2.83
C THR A 359 16.17 -4.19 -3.21
N GLY A 360 15.21 -3.91 -2.33
CA GLY A 360 14.25 -2.80 -2.46
C GLY A 360 13.48 -2.56 -1.16
N GLU A 361 14.01 -1.71 -0.28
CA GLU A 361 13.57 -1.61 1.12
C GLU A 361 12.12 -1.12 1.31
N GLY A 362 11.37 -1.82 2.18
CA GLY A 362 10.27 -1.22 2.95
C GLY A 362 8.85 -1.22 2.38
N LEU A 363 8.51 -1.99 1.32
CA LEU A 363 7.14 -2.04 0.78
C LEU A 363 6.54 -3.43 0.44
N SER A 364 7.18 -4.57 0.74
CA SER A 364 6.56 -5.89 0.50
C SER A 364 5.39 -6.19 1.44
N GLY A 365 5.47 -5.86 2.72
CA GLY A 365 4.40 -6.13 3.70
C GLY A 365 3.06 -5.46 3.43
N VAL A 366 2.98 -4.53 2.46
CA VAL A 366 1.76 -3.80 2.08
C VAL A 366 0.93 -4.54 1.01
N LEU A 367 1.55 -5.37 0.17
CA LEU A 367 0.87 -6.09 -0.92
C LEU A 367 0.86 -7.62 -0.75
N GLY A 368 1.54 -8.13 0.29
CA GLY A 368 1.96 -9.53 0.30
C GLY A 368 3.27 -9.69 -0.44
N ASP A 369 3.78 -10.92 -0.50
CA ASP A 369 4.90 -11.24 -1.39
C ASP A 369 4.56 -10.89 -2.85
N GLU A 370 5.57 -10.60 -3.70
CA GLU A 370 5.30 -10.36 -5.13
C GLU A 370 4.67 -11.60 -5.78
N GLY A 371 4.96 -12.81 -5.27
CA GLY A 371 4.28 -14.06 -5.61
C GLY A 371 2.82 -14.16 -5.17
N GLU A 372 2.33 -13.35 -4.23
CA GLU A 372 0.94 -13.36 -3.75
C GLU A 372 0.05 -12.46 -4.63
N PHE A 373 0.46 -11.23 -4.94
CA PHE A 373 -0.21 -10.40 -5.95
C PHE A 373 -0.12 -11.05 -7.36
N ALA A 374 0.99 -11.72 -7.66
CA ALA A 374 1.12 -12.54 -8.87
C ALA A 374 0.33 -13.87 -8.81
N ARG A 375 -0.02 -14.39 -7.63
CA ARG A 375 -0.97 -15.52 -7.47
C ARG A 375 -2.39 -15.05 -7.75
N VAL A 376 -2.86 -13.99 -7.11
CA VAL A 376 -4.21 -13.44 -7.37
C VAL A 376 -4.40 -13.07 -8.85
N ILE A 377 -3.36 -12.61 -9.55
CA ILE A 377 -3.42 -12.35 -11.01
C ILE A 377 -3.30 -13.63 -11.88
N ARG A 378 -2.73 -14.72 -11.36
CA ARG A 378 -2.59 -16.03 -12.02
C ARG A 378 -3.85 -16.87 -11.86
N ASP A 379 -4.36 -16.95 -10.64
CA ASP A 379 -5.52 -17.75 -10.24
C ASP A 379 -6.85 -17.11 -10.73
N LEU A 380 -6.77 -15.98 -11.45
CA LEU A 380 -7.83 -15.37 -12.25
C LEU A 380 -7.88 -15.90 -13.72
N PHE A 381 -7.03 -16.87 -14.11
CA PHE A 381 -6.95 -17.42 -15.49
C PHE A 381 -6.65 -18.93 -15.55
#